data_AF-A0A0M1J6H1-F1
#
_entry.id   AF-A0A0M1J6H1-F1
#
_cell.length_a   1.000
_cell.length_b   1.000
_cell.length_c   1.000
_cell.angle_alpha   90.00
_cell.angle_beta   90.00
_cell.angle_gamma   90.00
#
_symmetry.space_group_name_H-M   'P 1'
#
loop_
_entity.id
_entity.type
_entity.pdbx_description
1 polymer ?
#
loop_
_entity_poly.entity_id
_entity_poly.type
_entity_poly.pdbx_seq_one_letter_code
_entity_poly.pdbx_strand_id
1 'polypeptide(L)'
;MHIVKVPYHYKAIKFGATHTATCHDCHTSHNVLPKNNPASSIAPQHIAKTCAQAGCHKGANMNFAMSGASHLSAHIEEEPLLWFVEKFFIVLTLGTMLALCSYILLDIQKRFGWLKLGTKAVTSIVMFIGKIMYAVISKIPAMLRFLKHVLID
;
A
#
# COMPACT_ATOMS: atom_id res chain seq x y z
N MET A 1 13.20 -12.82 -13.74
CA MET A 1 12.77 -12.73 -12.33
C MET A 1 11.29 -13.12 -12.27
N HIS A 2 10.98 -14.41 -12.12
CA HIS A 2 9.59 -14.85 -12.06
C HIS A 2 8.94 -14.30 -10.79
N ILE A 3 7.83 -13.60 -10.94
CA ILE A 3 6.97 -13.21 -9.82
C ILE A 3 6.47 -14.51 -9.19
N VAL A 4 7.15 -14.99 -8.16
CA VAL A 4 6.70 -16.13 -7.36
C VAL A 4 5.41 -15.68 -6.68
N LYS A 5 4.24 -16.07 -7.22
CA LYS A 5 2.97 -15.94 -6.52
C LYS A 5 3.11 -16.76 -5.24
N VAL A 6 3.41 -16.08 -4.13
CA VAL A 6 3.55 -16.73 -2.83
C VAL A 6 2.16 -17.11 -2.32
N PRO A 7 1.92 -18.39 -1.98
CA PRO A 7 0.61 -18.86 -1.52
C PRO A 7 0.22 -18.17 -0.22
N TYR A 8 -1.08 -18.04 0.03
CA TYR A 8 -1.61 -17.38 1.23
C TYR A 8 -1.05 -17.97 2.52
N HIS A 9 -0.93 -19.30 2.60
CA HIS A 9 -0.35 -20.00 3.75
C HIS A 9 1.06 -19.50 4.09
N TYR A 10 1.93 -19.31 3.09
CA TYR A 10 3.28 -18.75 3.33
C TYR A 10 3.20 -17.30 3.84
N LYS A 11 2.32 -16.50 3.25
CA LYS A 11 2.12 -15.11 3.67
C LYS A 11 1.64 -15.05 5.13
N ALA A 12 0.70 -15.91 5.52
CA ALA A 12 0.19 -16.01 6.88
C ALA A 12 1.30 -16.37 7.88
N ILE A 13 2.15 -17.36 7.56
CA ILE A 13 3.33 -17.70 8.38
C ILE A 13 4.24 -16.48 8.54
N LYS A 14 4.50 -15.75 7.45
CA LYS A 14 5.35 -14.55 7.49
C LYS A 14 4.77 -13.45 8.41
N PHE A 15 3.45 -13.39 8.56
CA PHE A 15 2.77 -12.47 9.49
C PHE A 15 2.57 -13.05 10.90
N GLY A 16 3.20 -14.19 11.22
CA GLY A 16 3.19 -14.79 12.55
C GLY A 16 2.01 -15.72 12.83
N ALA A 17 1.27 -16.13 11.80
CA ALA A 17 0.23 -17.14 11.98
C ALA A 17 0.85 -18.49 12.36
N THR A 18 0.44 -19.03 13.50
CA THR A 18 0.87 -20.35 14.00
C THR A 18 -0.06 -21.48 13.55
N HIS A 19 -1.29 -21.14 13.14
CA HIS A 19 -2.32 -22.08 12.69
C HIS A 19 -2.56 -21.95 11.18
N THR A 20 -1.58 -22.37 10.38
CA THR A 20 -1.65 -22.36 8.91
C THR A 20 -0.80 -23.49 8.36
N ALA A 21 -1.15 -24.00 7.18
CA ALA A 21 -0.37 -25.05 6.53
C ALA A 21 1.05 -24.57 6.19
N THR A 22 2.01 -25.47 6.33
CA THR A 22 3.43 -25.33 6.05
C THR A 22 3.82 -26.18 4.85
N CYS A 23 5.10 -26.13 4.44
CA CYS A 23 5.61 -26.95 3.35
C CYS A 23 5.39 -28.46 3.57
N HIS A 24 5.53 -28.94 4.81
CA HIS A 24 5.42 -30.35 5.14
C HIS A 24 3.99 -30.86 5.17
N ASP A 25 3.00 -30.00 5.43
CA ASP A 25 1.59 -30.38 5.40
C ASP A 25 1.14 -30.79 3.98
N CYS A 26 1.73 -30.15 2.96
CA CYS A 26 1.50 -30.50 1.56
C CYS A 26 2.50 -31.54 1.03
N HIS A 27 3.79 -31.42 1.30
CA HIS A 27 4.83 -32.27 0.68
C HIS A 27 5.22 -33.50 1.49
N THR A 28 4.69 -33.66 2.70
CA THR A 28 5.14 -34.63 3.72
C THR A 28 6.60 -34.41 4.13
N SER A 29 7.04 -35.01 5.24
CA SER A 29 8.40 -34.78 5.75
C SER A 29 9.44 -35.69 5.10
N HIS A 30 9.12 -36.97 4.88
CA HIS A 30 10.08 -37.99 4.44
C HIS A 30 9.78 -38.58 3.05
N ASN A 31 8.61 -38.28 2.45
CA ASN A 31 8.18 -38.79 1.16
C ASN A 31 7.86 -37.64 0.19
N VAL A 32 8.83 -36.72 0.02
CA VAL A 32 8.69 -35.57 -0.87
C VAL A 32 8.76 -36.03 -2.32
N LEU A 33 7.59 -36.28 -2.91
CA LEU A 33 7.46 -36.74 -4.29
C LEU A 33 7.06 -35.59 -5.22
N PRO A 34 7.55 -35.59 -6.48
CA PRO A 34 7.17 -34.57 -7.46
C PRO A 34 5.68 -34.63 -7.77
N LYS A 35 5.09 -33.49 -8.16
CA LYS A 35 3.65 -33.35 -8.50
C LYS A 35 3.13 -34.40 -9.49
N ASN A 36 3.96 -34.83 -10.42
CA ASN A 36 3.57 -35.77 -11.48
C ASN A 36 3.56 -37.23 -10.99
N ASN A 37 4.13 -37.52 -9.82
CA ASN A 37 4.09 -38.85 -9.25
C ASN A 37 2.70 -39.11 -8.66
N PRO A 38 1.99 -40.17 -9.07
CA PRO A 38 0.66 -40.49 -8.57
C PRO A 38 0.63 -40.74 -7.05
N ALA A 39 1.74 -41.16 -6.43
CA ALA A 39 1.82 -41.33 -4.97
C ALA A 39 2.06 -40.01 -4.21
N SER A 40 2.26 -38.89 -4.91
CA SER A 40 2.47 -37.59 -4.25
C SER A 40 1.18 -37.04 -3.66
N SER A 41 1.25 -36.53 -2.43
CA SER A 41 0.17 -35.78 -1.78
C SER A 41 -0.23 -34.52 -2.54
N ILE A 42 0.65 -33.98 -3.39
CA ILE A 42 0.35 -32.83 -4.24
C ILE A 42 -0.02 -33.22 -5.68
N ALA A 43 -0.19 -34.51 -5.96
CA ALA A 43 -0.65 -34.94 -7.28
C ALA A 43 -2.05 -34.38 -7.58
N PRO A 44 -2.39 -34.07 -8.84
CA PRO A 44 -3.68 -33.50 -9.20
C PRO A 44 -4.89 -34.29 -8.68
N GLN A 45 -4.76 -35.60 -8.50
CA GLN A 45 -5.82 -36.49 -8.01
C GLN A 45 -5.94 -36.46 -6.47
N HIS A 46 -4.88 -36.07 -5.76
CA HIS A 46 -4.80 -36.08 -4.30
C HIS A 46 -4.95 -34.69 -3.69
N ILE A 47 -4.76 -33.62 -4.47
CA ILE A 47 -4.72 -32.24 -3.95
C ILE A 47 -5.97 -31.84 -3.15
N ALA A 48 -7.18 -32.23 -3.59
CA ALA A 48 -8.40 -31.97 -2.81
C ALA A 48 -8.42 -32.71 -1.48
N LYS A 49 -7.95 -33.96 -1.45
CA LYS A 49 -7.84 -34.74 -0.21
C LYS A 49 -6.80 -34.14 0.73
N THR A 50 -5.70 -33.62 0.20
CA THR A 50 -4.65 -32.93 0.96
C THR A 50 -5.18 -31.64 1.58
N CYS A 51 -5.94 -30.82 0.83
CA CYS A 51 -6.62 -29.67 1.41
C CYS A 51 -7.70 -30.06 2.44
N ALA A 52 -8.35 -31.21 2.25
CA ALA A 52 -9.40 -31.72 3.11
C ALA A 52 -8.92 -32.42 4.39
N GLN A 53 -7.62 -32.37 4.69
CA GLN A 53 -7.06 -32.90 5.93
C GLN A 53 -7.79 -32.31 7.15
N ALA A 54 -7.90 -33.12 8.21
CA ALA A 54 -8.57 -32.74 9.43
C ALA A 54 -7.89 -31.52 10.06
N GLY A 55 -8.68 -30.50 10.40
CA GLY A 55 -8.19 -29.23 10.96
C GLY A 55 -7.88 -28.14 9.92
N CYS A 56 -7.92 -28.46 8.62
CA CYS A 56 -7.69 -27.47 7.55
C CYS A 56 -9.02 -27.07 6.87
N HIS A 57 -9.50 -27.83 5.90
CA HIS A 57 -10.73 -27.51 5.15
C HIS A 57 -11.65 -28.73 4.98
N LYS A 58 -12.48 -28.99 5.98
CA LYS A 58 -13.42 -30.13 5.97
C LYS A 58 -14.33 -30.09 4.74
N GLY A 59 -14.31 -31.15 3.93
CA GLY A 59 -15.14 -31.25 2.73
C GLY A 59 -14.60 -30.50 1.51
N ALA A 60 -13.32 -30.07 1.53
CA ALA A 60 -12.68 -29.50 0.35
C ALA A 60 -12.75 -30.46 -0.84
N ASN A 61 -13.19 -29.93 -1.97
CA ASN A 61 -13.28 -30.63 -3.25
C ASN A 61 -12.27 -30.06 -4.25
N MET A 62 -12.24 -30.59 -5.48
CA MET A 62 -11.30 -30.14 -6.50
C MET A 62 -11.50 -28.67 -6.87
N ASN A 63 -12.73 -28.17 -6.91
CA ASN A 63 -13.00 -26.75 -7.19
C ASN A 63 -12.40 -25.86 -6.10
N PHE A 64 -12.52 -26.27 -4.83
CA PHE A 64 -11.90 -25.59 -3.71
C PHE A 64 -10.37 -25.60 -3.78
N ALA A 65 -9.77 -26.77 -4.04
CA ALA A 65 -8.32 -26.91 -4.14
C ALA A 65 -7.74 -26.04 -5.28
N MET A 66 -8.50 -25.87 -6.37
CA MET A 66 -8.16 -24.98 -7.46
C MET A 66 -8.39 -23.50 -7.12
N SER A 67 -9.35 -23.17 -6.26
CA SER A 67 -9.68 -21.79 -5.86
C SER A 67 -8.87 -21.26 -4.65
N GLY A 68 -8.24 -22.14 -3.87
CA GLY A 68 -7.52 -21.77 -2.64
C GLY A 68 -6.03 -21.48 -2.83
N ALA A 69 -5.38 -22.07 -3.85
CA ALA A 69 -3.94 -21.90 -4.11
C ALA A 69 -3.59 -20.55 -4.78
N SER A 70 -4.59 -19.94 -5.39
CA SER A 70 -4.59 -18.62 -5.96
C SER A 70 -5.98 -18.12 -5.65
N HIS A 71 -6.15 -16.89 -5.16
CA HIS A 71 -7.38 -16.17 -5.49
C HIS A 71 -7.68 -16.55 -6.91
N LEU A 72 -8.81 -17.23 -7.15
CA LEU A 72 -9.27 -17.52 -8.48
C LEU A 72 -9.15 -16.16 -9.15
N SER A 73 -8.12 -15.99 -9.97
CA SER A 73 -8.14 -14.98 -11.01
C SER A 73 -9.22 -15.55 -11.89
N ALA A 74 -10.48 -15.35 -11.46
CA ALA A 74 -11.61 -15.34 -12.32
C ALA A 74 -11.08 -14.54 -13.50
N HIS A 75 -11.18 -15.11 -14.68
CA HIS A 75 -10.86 -14.41 -15.89
C HIS A 75 -11.91 -13.29 -16.02
N ILE A 76 -11.76 -12.26 -15.18
CA ILE A 76 -12.68 -11.15 -15.02
C ILE A 76 -12.71 -10.36 -16.34
N GLU A 77 -11.61 -10.43 -17.10
CA GLU A 77 -11.52 -9.87 -18.45
C GLU A 77 -12.42 -10.60 -19.48
N GLU A 78 -12.79 -11.87 -19.26
CA GLU A 78 -13.60 -12.62 -20.22
C GLU A 78 -15.11 -12.57 -19.91
N GLU A 79 -15.49 -12.16 -18.71
CA GLU A 79 -16.89 -12.06 -18.27
C GLU A 79 -17.27 -10.59 -17.98
N PRO A 80 -17.96 -9.90 -18.93
CA PRO A 80 -18.22 -8.46 -18.86
C PRO A 80 -18.92 -8.00 -17.58
N LEU A 81 -19.80 -8.85 -17.03
CA LEU A 81 -20.55 -8.54 -15.82
C LEU A 81 -19.66 -8.51 -14.57
N LEU A 82 -18.74 -9.46 -14.44
CA LEU A 82 -17.83 -9.55 -13.30
C LEU A 82 -16.83 -8.38 -13.30
N TRP A 83 -16.34 -7.98 -14.47
CA TRP A 83 -15.50 -6.79 -14.63
C TRP A 83 -16.22 -5.53 -14.17
N PHE A 84 -17.46 -5.33 -14.64
CA PHE A 84 -18.24 -4.15 -14.29
C PHE A 84 -18.50 -4.08 -12.78
N VAL A 85 -18.89 -5.20 -12.18
CA VAL A 85 -19.16 -5.29 -10.73
C VAL A 85 -17.89 -5.02 -9.92
N GLU A 86 -16.74 -5.59 -10.31
CA GLU A 86 -15.46 -5.33 -9.63
C GLU A 86 -15.10 -3.84 -9.69
N LYS A 87 -15.12 -3.23 -10.89
CA LYS A 87 -14.77 -1.82 -11.05
C LYS A 87 -15.75 -0.89 -10.36
N PHE A 88 -17.04 -1.22 -10.37
CA PHE A 88 -18.06 -0.50 -9.64
C PHE A 88 -17.75 -0.43 -8.14
N PHE A 89 -17.50 -1.57 -7.49
CA PHE A 89 -17.21 -1.60 -6.05
C PHE A 89 -15.87 -0.94 -5.70
N ILE A 90 -14.85 -1.05 -6.55
CA ILE A 90 -13.56 -0.37 -6.34
C ILE A 90 -13.73 1.14 -6.39
N VAL A 91 -14.40 1.66 -7.44
CA VAL A 91 -14.64 3.10 -7.59
C VAL A 91 -15.51 3.63 -6.45
N LEU A 92 -16.55 2.90 -6.06
CA LEU A 92 -17.42 3.26 -4.94
C LEU A 92 -16.64 3.33 -3.62
N THR A 93 -15.81 2.32 -3.34
CA THR A 93 -15.03 2.26 -2.08
C THR A 93 -13.98 3.36 -2.02
N LEU A 94 -13.23 3.58 -3.11
CA LEU A 94 -12.26 4.68 -3.18
C LEU A 94 -12.94 6.04 -3.09
N GLY A 95 -14.09 6.21 -3.76
CA GLY A 95 -14.88 7.43 -3.71
C GLY A 95 -15.37 7.76 -2.30
N THR A 96 -15.93 6.77 -1.60
CA THR A 96 -16.43 6.96 -0.23
C THR A 96 -15.30 7.23 0.76
N MET A 97 -14.17 6.54 0.65
CA MET A 97 -12.98 6.81 1.49
C MET A 97 -12.44 8.22 1.26
N LEU A 98 -12.32 8.66 0.00
CA LEU A 98 -11.85 10.01 -0.31
C LEU A 98 -12.83 11.09 0.18
N ALA A 99 -14.14 10.87 0.04
CA ALA A 99 -15.16 11.79 0.53
C ALA A 99 -15.11 11.93 2.05
N LEU A 100 -15.01 10.82 2.79
CA LEU A 100 -14.91 10.83 4.25
C LEU A 100 -13.60 11.46 4.73
N CYS A 101 -12.47 11.09 4.14
CA CYS A 101 -11.19 11.72 4.45
C CYS A 101 -11.22 13.23 4.19
N SER A 102 -11.78 13.66 3.07
CA SER A 102 -11.94 15.09 2.75
C SER A 102 -12.84 15.79 3.76
N TYR A 103 -13.96 15.17 4.15
CA TYR A 103 -14.87 15.72 5.16
C TYR A 103 -14.18 15.87 6.52
N ILE A 104 -13.46 14.84 6.98
CA ILE A 104 -12.70 14.88 8.23
C ILE A 104 -11.62 15.95 8.17
N LEU A 105 -10.88 16.06 7.07
CA LEU A 105 -9.87 17.11 6.88
C LEU A 105 -10.48 18.51 6.94
N LEU A 106 -11.63 18.73 6.29
CA LEU A 106 -12.32 20.02 6.32
C LEU A 106 -12.89 20.33 7.72
N ASP A 107 -13.42 19.35 8.44
CA ASP A 107 -13.91 19.53 9.81
C ASP A 107 -12.76 19.85 10.77
N ILE A 108 -11.63 19.13 10.68
CA ILE A 108 -10.42 19.43 11.46
C ILE A 108 -9.89 20.83 11.13
N GLN A 109 -9.85 21.20 9.85
CA GLN A 109 -9.44 22.54 9.43
C GLN A 109 -10.35 23.64 10.00
N LYS A 110 -11.67 23.40 10.03
CA LYS A 110 -12.63 24.35 10.60
C LYS A 110 -12.51 24.45 12.13
N ARG A 111 -12.27 23.33 12.82
CA ARG A 111 -12.17 23.26 14.29
C ARG A 111 -10.86 23.79 14.84
N PHE A 112 -9.72 23.40 14.25
CA PHE A 112 -8.40 23.76 14.76
C PHE A 112 -7.74 24.93 14.01
N GLY A 113 -8.27 25.33 12.85
CA GLY A 113 -7.74 26.48 12.09
C GLY A 113 -6.27 26.33 11.68
N TRP A 114 -5.72 25.12 11.71
CA TRP A 114 -4.27 24.89 11.61
C TRP A 114 -3.68 25.33 10.26
N LEU A 115 -4.48 25.30 9.19
CA LEU A 115 -4.14 25.90 7.89
C LEU A 115 -3.98 27.43 7.95
N LYS A 116 -4.80 28.12 8.76
CA LYS A 116 -4.68 29.57 9.00
C LYS A 116 -3.46 29.90 9.87
N LEU A 117 -3.09 29.02 10.79
CA LEU A 117 -1.86 29.16 11.58
C LEU A 117 -0.61 29.01 10.70
N GLY A 118 -0.59 27.99 9.83
CA GLY A 118 0.49 27.79 8.87
C GLY A 118 0.65 28.94 7.87
N THR A 119 -0.45 29.41 7.28
CA THR A 119 -0.43 30.54 6.33
C THR A 119 -0.07 31.88 6.99
N LYS A 120 -0.51 32.14 8.24
CA LYS A 120 -0.08 33.32 9.00
C LYS A 120 1.41 33.25 9.38
N ALA A 121 1.91 32.09 9.77
CA ALA A 121 3.33 31.91 10.07
C ALA A 121 4.20 32.15 8.83
N VAL A 122 3.84 31.56 7.69
CA VAL A 122 4.58 31.73 6.43
C VAL A 122 4.56 33.19 5.95
N THR A 123 3.38 33.84 5.94
CA THR A 123 3.28 35.25 5.52
C THR A 123 4.04 36.19 6.47
N SER A 124 4.03 35.92 7.77
CA SER A 124 4.81 36.68 8.75
C SER A 124 6.33 36.53 8.55
N ILE A 125 6.81 35.31 8.23
CA ILE A 125 8.23 35.05 7.94
C ILE A 125 8.66 35.76 6.65
N VAL A 126 7.87 35.67 5.58
CA VAL A 126 8.17 36.33 4.30
C VAL A 126 8.20 37.86 4.45
N MET A 127 7.25 38.45 5.17
CA MET A 127 7.22 39.89 5.45
C MET A 127 8.42 40.34 6.31
N PHE A 128 8.86 39.50 7.26
CA PHE A 128 10.02 39.80 8.10
C PHE A 128 11.33 39.77 7.30
N ILE A 129 11.52 38.75 6.46
CA ILE A 129 12.68 38.66 5.54
C ILE A 129 12.68 39.84 4.57
N GLY A 130 11.52 40.20 4.02
CA GLY A 130 11.37 41.36 3.12
C GLY A 130 11.78 42.69 3.78
N LYS A 131 11.40 42.90 5.05
CA LYS A 131 11.81 44.10 5.81
C LYS A 131 13.32 44.15 6.05
N ILE A 132 13.94 43.01 6.38
CA ILE A 132 15.40 42.94 6.57
C ILE A 132 16.11 43.23 5.26
N MET A 133 15.69 42.60 4.17
CA MET A 133 16.28 42.80 2.85
C MET A 133 16.16 44.26 2.39
N TYR A 134 14.99 44.88 2.57
CA TYR A 134 14.78 46.30 2.29
C TYR A 134 15.69 47.19 3.14
N ALA A 135 15.81 46.92 4.44
CA ALA A 135 16.68 47.68 5.33
C ALA A 135 18.16 47.60 4.92
N VAL A 136 18.62 46.42 4.49
CA VAL A 136 19.99 46.25 3.96
C VAL A 136 20.17 47.02 2.65
N ILE A 137 19.26 46.84 1.69
CA ILE A 137 19.33 47.50 0.37
C ILE A 137 19.28 49.03 0.51
N SER A 138 18.44 49.56 1.39
CA SER A 138 18.31 51.00 1.63
C SER A 138 19.60 51.67 2.12
N LYS A 139 20.50 50.90 2.74
CA LYS A 139 21.80 51.40 3.25
C LYS A 139 22.94 51.28 2.24
N ILE A 140 22.77 50.53 1.15
CA ILE A 140 23.76 50.40 0.06
C ILE A 140 24.20 51.76 -0.51
N PRO A 141 23.31 52.71 -0.86
CA PRO A 141 23.74 54.00 -1.42
C PRO A 141 24.53 54.88 -0.42
N ALA A 142 24.29 54.73 0.88
CA ALA A 142 25.08 55.41 1.91
C ALA A 142 26.46 54.75 2.06
N MET A 143 26.51 53.41 2.05
CA MET A 143 27.74 52.63 2.07
C MET A 143 28.62 52.92 0.84
N LEU A 144 28.02 53.02 -0.35
CA LEU A 144 28.72 53.38 -1.59
C LEU A 144 29.30 54.80 -1.54
N ARG A 145 28.59 55.78 -0.93
CA ARG A 145 29.14 57.12 -0.71
C ARG A 145 30.32 57.12 0.26
N PHE A 146 30.22 56.34 1.33
CA PHE A 146 31.31 56.18 2.30
C PHE A 146 32.56 55.54 1.66
N LEU A 147 32.39 54.45 0.91
CA LEU A 147 33.47 53.82 0.15
C LEU A 147 34.10 54.78 -0.87
N LYS A 148 33.30 55.60 -1.55
CA LYS A 148 33.80 56.60 -2.50
C LYS A 148 34.67 57.67 -1.82
N HIS A 149 34.36 58.07 -0.59
CA HIS A 149 35.23 58.98 0.18
C HIS A 149 36.52 58.30 0.63
N VAL A 150 36.48 57.04 1.07
CA VAL A 150 37.65 56.30 1.57
C VAL A 150 38.62 55.85 0.46
N LEU A 151 38.15 55.67 -0.78
CA LEU A 151 38.99 55.23 -1.92
C LEU A 151 39.57 56.36 -2.77
N ILE A 152 39.15 57.61 -2.54
CA ILE A 152 39.57 58.79 -3.32
C ILE A 152 40.49 59.72 -2.51
N ASP A 153 40.65 59.47 -1.21
CA ASP A 153 41.70 60.02 -0.34
C ASP A 153 42.83 58.99 -0.16
#